data_AF-A0A512RDX5-F1
#
_entry.id   AF-A0A512RDX5-F1
#
_cell.length_a   1.000
_cell.length_b   1.000
_cell.length_c   1.000
_cell.angle_alpha   90.00
_cell.angle_beta   90.00
_cell.angle_gamma   90.00
#
_symmetry.space_group_name_H-M   'P 1'
#
loop_
_entity.id
_entity.type
_entity.pdbx_description
1 polymer ?
#
loop_
_entity_poly.entity_id
_entity_poly.type
_entity_poly.pdbx_seq_one_letter_code
_entity_poly.pdbx_strand_id
1 'polypeptide(L)'
;MTNILHSPFCNASLLAGLLFLFMGFMIRKFPPRSMKTWYGYRTFSSTINQQTWDEGNQYAAYVSRIMAYFLVPFGLICGFVFSTQSDVFMYVTISPVIFCALLLTGLTEWHLLQVFDEDGERRKGSV
;
A
#
# COMPACT_ATOMS: atom_id res chain seq x y z
N MET A 1 -32.17 2.77 -15.16
CA MET A 1 -30.79 2.97 -15.64
C MET A 1 -29.87 2.43 -14.55
N THR A 2 -29.08 1.39 -14.82
CA THR A 2 -28.12 0.88 -13.84
C THR A 2 -26.96 1.87 -13.75
N ASN A 3 -26.87 2.58 -12.62
CA ASN A 3 -25.75 3.49 -12.35
C ASN A 3 -24.45 2.68 -12.34
N ILE A 4 -23.40 3.21 -12.98
CA ILE A 4 -22.08 2.57 -13.06
C ILE A 4 -21.50 2.25 -11.67
N LEU A 5 -21.89 3.04 -10.65
CA LEU A 5 -21.52 2.87 -9.26
C LEU A 5 -22.03 1.58 -8.62
N HIS A 6 -23.12 0.99 -9.13
CA HIS A 6 -23.65 -0.28 -8.64
C HIS A 6 -23.13 -1.49 -9.42
N SER A 7 -22.23 -1.28 -10.38
CA SER A 7 -21.56 -2.38 -11.08
C SER A 7 -20.61 -3.11 -10.11
N PRO A 8 -20.58 -4.46 -10.08
CA PRO A 8 -19.58 -5.23 -9.33
C PRO A 8 -18.12 -4.91 -9.73
N PHE A 9 -17.88 -4.34 -10.90
CA PHE A 9 -16.56 -3.83 -11.30
C PHE A 9 -16.16 -2.56 -10.53
N CYS A 10 -17.12 -1.83 -9.96
CA CYS A 10 -16.86 -0.70 -9.05
C CYS A 10 -16.76 -1.22 -7.61
N ASN A 11 -15.62 -1.79 -7.24
CA ASN A 11 -15.41 -2.39 -5.91
C ASN A 11 -14.13 -1.92 -5.20
N ALA A 12 -14.13 -2.08 -3.89
CA ALA A 12 -13.08 -1.57 -3.01
C ALA A 12 -11.70 -2.18 -3.31
N SER A 13 -11.63 -3.49 -3.52
CA SER A 13 -10.36 -4.19 -3.83
C SER A 13 -9.74 -3.69 -5.13
N LEU A 14 -10.54 -3.56 -6.20
CA LEU A 14 -10.03 -3.07 -7.48
C LEU A 14 -9.56 -1.62 -7.39
N LEU A 15 -10.37 -0.75 -6.78
CA LEU A 15 -10.03 0.66 -6.62
C LEU A 15 -8.77 0.86 -5.77
N ALA A 16 -8.70 0.20 -4.61
CA ALA A 16 -7.54 0.27 -3.73
C ALA A 16 -6.30 -0.36 -4.36
N GLY A 17 -6.45 -1.48 -5.08
CA GLY A 17 -5.36 -2.11 -5.82
C GLY A 17 -4.76 -1.18 -6.88
N LEU A 18 -5.60 -0.50 -7.66
CA LEU A 18 -5.15 0.49 -8.64
C LEU A 18 -4.46 1.69 -7.97
N LEU A 19 -4.98 2.16 -6.83
CA LEU A 19 -4.36 3.24 -6.06
C LEU A 19 -2.99 2.83 -5.52
N PHE A 20 -2.86 1.62 -4.96
CA PHE A 20 -1.59 1.08 -4.48
C PHE A 20 -0.59 0.91 -5.62
N LEU A 21 -1.05 0.42 -6.79
CA LEU A 21 -0.22 0.31 -7.98
C LEU A 21 0.32 1.68 -8.39
N PHE A 22 -0.58 2.66 -8.50
CA PHE A 22 -0.26 4.04 -8.88
C PHE A 22 0.74 4.65 -7.90
N MET A 23 0.45 4.60 -6.59
CA MET A 23 1.31 5.18 -5.56
C MET A 23 2.68 4.49 -5.50
N GLY A 24 2.72 3.16 -5.58
CA GLY A 24 3.96 2.39 -5.59
C GLY A 24 4.84 2.69 -6.81
N PHE A 25 4.26 2.85 -8.00
CA PHE A 25 5.01 3.30 -9.17
C PHE A 25 5.42 4.78 -9.10
N MET A 26 4.52 5.64 -8.63
CA MET A 26 4.78 7.08 -8.49
C MET A 26 5.94 7.32 -7.54
N ILE A 27 5.95 6.72 -6.35
CA ILE A 27 7.04 6.87 -5.36
C ILE A 27 8.33 6.24 -5.87
N ARG A 28 8.27 5.09 -6.57
CA ARG A 28 9.47 4.52 -7.20
C ARG A 28 10.08 5.43 -8.26
N LYS A 29 9.25 6.08 -9.07
CA LYS A 29 9.70 6.95 -10.18
C LYS A 29 10.10 8.35 -9.72
N PHE A 30 9.36 8.88 -8.76
CA PHE A 30 9.50 10.20 -8.17
C PHE A 30 9.55 10.03 -6.64
N PRO A 31 10.68 9.55 -6.10
CA PRO A 31 10.81 9.38 -4.65
C PRO A 31 10.70 10.74 -3.95
N PRO A 32 9.98 10.82 -2.82
CA PRO A 32 9.84 12.06 -2.09
C PRO A 32 11.20 12.48 -1.54
N ARG A 33 11.73 13.60 -2.03
CA ARG A 33 13.13 14.00 -1.79
C ARG A 33 13.44 14.46 -0.36
N SER A 34 12.41 14.77 0.41
CA SER A 34 12.56 15.16 1.81
C SER A 34 11.26 14.92 2.58
N MET A 35 11.39 14.86 3.90
CA MET A 35 10.27 14.75 4.84
C MET A 35 9.25 15.90 4.71
N LYS A 36 9.66 17.06 4.17
CA LYS A 36 8.78 18.24 3.96
C LYS A 36 7.84 18.10 2.74
N THR A 37 8.03 17.06 1.94
CA THR A 37 7.13 16.78 0.80
C THR A 37 5.72 16.50 1.32
N TRP A 38 4.67 16.65 0.51
CA TRP A 38 3.29 16.36 0.93
C TRP A 38 2.92 14.87 0.84
N TYR A 39 3.59 14.11 -0.03
CA TYR A 39 3.39 12.66 -0.20
C TYR A 39 4.56 11.85 0.36
N GLY A 40 4.34 10.55 0.53
CA GLY A 40 5.31 9.59 1.07
C GLY A 40 4.74 8.79 2.24
N TYR A 41 5.38 7.65 2.52
CA TYR A 41 5.12 6.82 3.70
C TYR A 41 5.67 7.50 4.95
N ARG A 42 4.79 7.66 5.97
CA ARG A 42 5.11 8.37 7.22
C ARG A 42 4.73 7.50 8.42
N THR A 43 5.74 7.02 9.11
CA THR A 43 5.64 6.44 10.45
C THR A 43 6.74 7.00 11.33
N PHE A 44 6.68 6.74 12.63
CA PHE A 44 7.68 7.19 13.58
C PHE A 44 9.10 6.81 13.11
N SER A 45 9.33 5.53 12.79
CA SER A 45 10.63 5.06 12.31
C SER A 45 11.03 5.62 10.95
N SER A 46 10.09 5.94 10.04
CA SER A 46 10.45 6.47 8.72
C SER A 46 10.81 7.96 8.74
N THR A 47 10.48 8.69 9.81
CA THR A 47 10.63 10.16 9.88
C THR A 47 11.74 10.65 10.81
N ILE A 48 12.65 9.77 11.24
CA ILE A 48 13.76 10.14 12.14
C ILE A 48 14.77 11.04 11.40
N ASN A 49 15.27 10.58 10.25
CA ASN A 49 16.22 11.32 9.44
C ASN A 49 16.02 11.04 7.93
N GLN A 50 16.86 11.63 7.08
CA GLN A 50 16.72 11.48 5.63
C GLN A 50 16.96 10.04 5.15
N GLN A 51 17.84 9.28 5.81
CA GLN A 51 18.11 7.89 5.43
C GLN A 51 16.93 6.98 5.73
N THR A 52 16.33 7.11 6.92
CA THR A 52 15.12 6.36 7.28
C THR A 52 13.94 6.74 6.38
N TRP A 53 13.85 8.01 5.99
CA TRP A 53 12.83 8.52 5.07
C TRP A 53 12.95 7.89 3.69
N ASP A 54 14.15 7.93 3.11
CA ASP A 54 14.41 7.40 1.78
C ASP A 54 14.14 5.89 1.76
N GLU A 55 14.60 5.16 2.78
CA GLU A 55 14.44 3.72 2.81
C GLU A 55 13.00 3.28 3.10
N GLY A 56 12.32 3.92 4.05
CA GLY A 56 10.93 3.65 4.34
C GLY A 56 10.03 3.87 3.12
N ASN A 57 10.27 4.94 2.36
CA ASN A 57 9.53 5.21 1.13
C ASN A 57 9.85 4.24 0.00
N GLN A 58 11.11 3.85 -0.17
CA GLN A 58 11.49 2.85 -1.18
C GLN A 58 10.87 1.48 -0.88
N TYR A 59 10.95 1.03 0.37
CA TYR A 59 10.39 -0.25 0.79
C TYR A 59 8.85 -0.23 0.75
N ALA A 60 8.20 0.82 1.26
CA ALA A 60 6.75 0.97 1.16
C ALA A 60 6.26 0.95 -0.30
N ALA A 61 6.96 1.61 -1.23
CA ALA A 61 6.64 1.59 -2.65
C ALA A 61 6.82 0.20 -3.29
N TYR A 62 7.75 -0.60 -2.78
CA TYR A 62 7.89 -2.00 -3.17
C TYR A 62 6.72 -2.85 -2.67
N VAL A 63 6.42 -2.80 -1.36
CA VAL A 63 5.31 -3.56 -0.75
C VAL A 63 3.96 -3.16 -1.37
N SER A 64 3.74 -1.86 -1.59
CA SER A 64 2.52 -1.33 -2.22
C SER A 64 2.26 -1.96 -3.59
N ARG A 65 3.29 -2.13 -4.43
CA ARG A 65 3.14 -2.79 -5.75
C ARG A 65 2.83 -4.28 -5.62
N ILE A 66 3.41 -4.98 -4.63
CA ILE A 66 3.07 -6.39 -4.36
C ILE A 66 1.60 -6.52 -3.98
N MET A 67 1.13 -5.69 -3.05
CA MET A 67 -0.27 -5.69 -2.62
C MET A 67 -1.21 -5.35 -3.78
N ALA A 68 -0.81 -4.45 -4.67
CA ALA A 68 -1.57 -4.13 -5.87
C ALA A 68 -1.68 -5.31 -6.84
N TYR A 69 -0.59 -6.05 -7.08
CA TYR A 69 -0.62 -7.25 -7.92
C TYR A 69 -1.49 -8.37 -7.34
N PHE A 70 -1.80 -8.33 -6.05
CA PHE A 70 -2.81 -9.20 -5.44
C PHE A 70 -4.23 -8.62 -5.56
N LEU A 71 -4.44 -7.36 -5.16
CA LEU A 71 -5.77 -6.74 -5.07
C LEU A 71 -6.42 -6.49 -6.44
N VAL A 72 -5.66 -6.13 -7.47
CA VAL A 72 -6.21 -5.84 -8.80
C VAL A 72 -6.83 -7.09 -9.45
N PRO A 73 -6.12 -8.23 -9.59
CA PRO A 73 -6.73 -9.46 -10.08
C PRO A 73 -7.88 -9.93 -9.21
N PHE A 74 -7.75 -9.84 -7.88
CA PHE A 74 -8.81 -10.23 -6.96
C PHE A 74 -10.10 -9.42 -7.17
N GLY A 75 -9.97 -8.09 -7.26
CA GLY A 75 -11.11 -7.19 -7.52
C GLY A 75 -11.76 -7.43 -8.88
N LEU A 76 -10.97 -7.77 -9.92
CA LEU A 76 -11.49 -8.16 -11.23
C LEU A 76 -12.27 -9.48 -11.15
N ILE A 77 -11.72 -10.50 -10.46
CA ILE A 77 -12.40 -11.80 -10.25
C ILE A 77 -13.73 -11.58 -9.53
N CYS A 78 -13.77 -10.78 -8.46
CA CYS A 78 -15.02 -10.45 -7.78
C CYS A 78 -16.04 -9.77 -8.71
N GLY A 79 -15.59 -8.90 -9.62
CA GLY A 79 -16.45 -8.25 -10.61
C GLY A 79 -17.11 -9.23 -11.59
N PHE A 80 -16.47 -10.36 -11.88
CA PHE A 80 -17.05 -11.42 -12.71
C PHE A 80 -17.89 -12.44 -11.94
N VAL A 81 -17.51 -12.73 -10.68
CA VAL A 81 -18.18 -13.75 -9.84
C VAL A 81 -19.51 -13.25 -9.28
N PHE A 82 -19.58 -11.97 -8.89
CA PHE A 82 -20.78 -11.40 -8.29
C PHE A 82 -21.59 -10.62 -9.32
N SER A 83 -22.89 -10.84 -9.36
CA SER A 83 -23.82 -10.13 -10.27
C SER A 83 -24.31 -8.80 -9.70
N THR A 84 -24.28 -8.64 -8.37
CA THR A 84 -24.73 -7.43 -7.65
C THR A 84 -23.83 -7.14 -6.44
N GLN A 85 -23.84 -5.90 -5.97
CA GLN A 85 -23.12 -5.48 -4.77
C GLN A 85 -23.91 -5.82 -3.49
N SER A 86 -23.94 -7.10 -3.13
CA SER A 86 -24.54 -7.56 -1.86
C SER A 86 -23.66 -7.25 -0.65
N ASP A 87 -24.18 -7.44 0.56
CA ASP A 87 -23.39 -7.28 1.79
C ASP A 87 -22.16 -8.20 1.83
N VAL A 88 -22.33 -9.45 1.39
CA VAL A 88 -21.23 -10.42 1.27
C VAL A 88 -20.16 -9.91 0.31
N PHE A 89 -20.57 -9.36 -0.84
CA PHE A 89 -19.64 -8.77 -1.80
C PHE A 89 -18.85 -7.60 -1.18
N MET A 90 -19.50 -6.73 -0.40
CA MET A 90 -18.82 -5.64 0.29
C MET A 90 -17.78 -6.19 1.28
N TYR A 91 -18.13 -7.16 2.12
CA TYR A 91 -17.19 -7.74 3.08
C TYR A 91 -16.00 -8.42 2.39
N VAL A 92 -16.25 -9.19 1.32
CA VAL A 92 -15.23 -9.88 0.54
C VAL A 92 -14.28 -8.90 -0.16
N THR A 93 -14.77 -7.74 -0.62
CA THR A 93 -13.93 -6.77 -1.34
C THR A 93 -13.27 -5.73 -0.44
N ILE A 94 -13.79 -5.46 0.75
CA ILE A 94 -13.22 -4.50 1.71
C ILE A 94 -12.18 -5.16 2.63
N SER A 95 -12.44 -6.38 3.13
CA SER A 95 -11.55 -7.04 4.09
C SER A 95 -10.09 -7.20 3.60
N PRO A 96 -9.82 -7.55 2.32
CA PRO A 96 -8.44 -7.67 1.85
C PRO A 96 -7.74 -6.31 1.74
N VAL A 97 -8.48 -5.22 1.50
CA VAL A 97 -7.93 -3.87 1.45
C VAL A 97 -7.41 -3.45 2.82
N ILE A 98 -8.21 -3.67 3.87
CA ILE A 98 -7.80 -3.38 5.25
C ILE A 98 -6.58 -4.20 5.61
N PHE A 99 -6.60 -5.51 5.32
CA PHE A 99 -5.49 -6.40 5.60
C PHE A 99 -4.21 -5.98 4.86
N CYS A 100 -4.28 -5.65 3.56
CA CYS A 100 -3.13 -5.19 2.79
C CYS A 100 -2.58 -3.84 3.29
N ALA A 101 -3.45 -2.93 3.72
CA ALA A 101 -3.03 -1.65 4.29
C ALA A 101 -2.27 -1.85 5.62
N LEU A 102 -2.78 -2.72 6.50
CA LEU A 102 -2.11 -3.09 7.74
C LEU A 102 -0.77 -3.80 7.49
N LEU A 103 -0.73 -4.73 6.52
CA LEU A 103 0.51 -5.41 6.13
C LEU A 103 1.54 -4.45 5.55
N LEU A 104 1.13 -3.48 4.72
CA LEU A 104 2.05 -2.49 4.17
C LEU A 104 2.76 -1.73 5.28
N THR A 105 1.99 -1.22 6.25
CA THR A 105 2.56 -0.49 7.39
C THR A 105 3.40 -1.41 8.28
N GLY A 106 2.88 -2.58 8.64
CA GLY A 106 3.57 -3.52 9.51
C GLY A 106 4.88 -4.04 8.93
N LEU A 107 4.90 -4.43 7.66
CA LEU A 107 6.11 -4.91 6.97
C LEU A 107 7.13 -3.79 6.79
N THR A 108 6.69 -2.57 6.47
CA THR A 108 7.60 -1.43 6.31
C THR A 108 8.21 -1.02 7.63
N GLU A 109 7.42 -0.97 8.70
CA GLU A 109 7.93 -0.66 10.04
C GLU A 109 8.89 -1.73 10.53
N TRP A 110 8.54 -3.01 10.35
CA TRP A 110 9.41 -4.12 10.72
C TRP A 110 10.74 -4.07 9.98
N HIS A 111 10.73 -3.79 8.67
CA HIS A 111 11.94 -3.59 7.87
C HIS A 111 12.80 -2.44 8.40
N LEU A 112 12.18 -1.28 8.67
CA LEU A 112 12.91 -0.12 9.21
C LEU A 112 13.56 -0.43 10.57
N LEU A 113 12.87 -1.13 11.47
CA LEU A 113 13.40 -1.50 12.78
C LEU A 113 14.56 -2.50 12.70
N GLN A 114 14.63 -3.31 11.64
CA GLN A 114 15.76 -4.20 11.37
C GLN A 114 16.97 -3.46 10.78
N VAL A 115 16.72 -2.45 9.95
CA VAL A 115 17.79 -1.71 9.27
C VAL A 115 18.39 -0.64 10.17
N PHE A 116 17.56 0.06 10.96
CA PHE A 116 17.92 1.24 11.74
C PHE A 116 17.72 1.05 13.24
N ASP A 117 18.54 1.74 14.04
CA ASP A 117 18.34 1.91 15.48
C ASP A 117 17.42 3.10 15.82
N GLU A 118 17.28 3.40 17.12
CA GLU A 118 16.40 4.46 17.62
C GLU A 118 16.85 5.87 17.21
N ASP A 119 18.16 6.04 16.92
CA ASP A 119 18.74 7.30 16.44
C ASP A 119 18.64 7.42 14.91
N GLY A 120 18.13 6.38 14.23
CA GLY A 120 18.03 6.31 12.78
C GLY A 120 19.37 6.01 12.10
N GLU A 121 20.35 5.48 12.84
CA GLU A 121 21.62 5.01 12.32
C GLU A 121 21.51 3.55 11.89
N ARG A 122 22.24 3.17 10.84
CA ARG A 122 22.17 1.79 10.33
C ARG A 122 22.80 0.82 11.34
N ARG A 123 22.08 -0.25 11.66
CA ARG A 123 22.58 -1.32 12.54
C ARG A 123 23.77 -2.02 11.89
N LYS A 124 24.83 -2.30 12.65
CA LYS A 124 25.99 -3.06 12.15
C LYS A 124 25.54 -4.47 11.75
N GLY A 125 25.59 -4.77 10.44
CA GLY A 125 25.19 -6.07 9.87
C GLY A 125 23.89 -6.05 9.08
N SER A 126 23.20 -4.91 8.94
CA SER A 126 22.15 -4.77 7.94
C SER A 126 22.78 -4.64 6.55
N VAL A 127 22.52 -5.62 5.68
CA VAL A 127 22.95 -5.66 4.27
C VAL A 127 22.03 -4.80 3.43
#